data_AF-A0A090XAV3-F1
#
_entry.id   AF-A0A090XAV3-F1
#
_cell.length_a   1.000
_cell.length_b   1.000
_cell.length_c   1.000
_cell.angle_alpha   90.00
_cell.angle_beta   90.00
_cell.angle_gamma   90.00
#
_symmetry.space_group_name_H-M   'P 1'
#
loop_
_entity.id
_entity.type
_entity.pdbx_description
1 polymer ?
#
loop_
_entity_poly.entity_id
_entity_poly.type
_entity_poly.pdbx_seq_one_letter_code
_entity_poly.pdbx_strand_id
1 'polypeptide(L)'
;YLRRNLRHSTPATKLIAYKFLIRPLLEYADIIWDPNTLSNINKHERVQKKALRFIYNKYKRLDSVSALYNLAGIQPLQTRRKINRLTFLQTLINDGFRIDRSRYVTLKSARSTRSYHALSLTDYQCHTDCFKFSPFPKTITEWMSCLLTSYTRLPPNHLKPRFFHSLNNLELLVAYSYDFVVTAGCCLLF
;
A
#
# COMPACT_ATOMS: atom_id res chain seq x y z
N TYR A 1 23.82 -2.92 -10.66
CA TYR A 1 24.44 -3.32 -9.38
C TYR A 1 24.07 -4.75 -8.97
N LEU A 2 22.85 -5.03 -8.49
CA LEU A 2 22.47 -6.35 -7.95
C LEU A 2 22.68 -7.52 -8.91
N ARG A 3 22.38 -7.34 -10.20
CA ARG A 3 22.62 -8.38 -11.21
C ARG A 3 24.09 -8.77 -11.37
N ARG A 4 25.02 -7.84 -11.13
CA ARG A 4 26.46 -8.09 -11.22
C ARG A 4 26.95 -8.88 -10.01
N ASN A 5 26.54 -8.48 -8.81
CA ASN A 5 27.05 -9.05 -7.56
C ASN A 5 26.35 -10.37 -7.19
N LEU A 6 25.05 -10.49 -7.45
CA LEU A 6 24.24 -11.66 -7.09
C LEU A 6 23.94 -12.54 -8.30
N ARG A 7 24.84 -12.63 -9.29
CA ARG A 7 24.60 -13.39 -10.51
C ARG A 7 24.34 -14.88 -10.21
N HIS A 8 25.24 -15.48 -9.43
CA HIS A 8 25.29 -16.92 -9.14
C HIS A 8 24.61 -17.31 -7.82
N SER A 9 23.96 -16.38 -7.12
CA SER A 9 23.31 -16.67 -5.83
C SER A 9 21.97 -17.40 -6.01
N THR A 10 21.53 -18.04 -4.92
CA THR A 10 20.25 -18.73 -4.85
C THR A 10 19.08 -17.74 -5.01
N PRO A 11 17.90 -18.19 -5.49
CA PRO A 11 16.71 -17.35 -5.61
C PRO A 11 16.26 -16.76 -4.26
N ALA A 12 16.43 -17.52 -3.17
CA ALA A 12 16.10 -17.05 -1.82
C ALA A 12 16.91 -15.80 -1.43
N THR A 13 18.24 -15.82 -1.62
CA THR A 13 19.10 -14.66 -1.35
C THR A 13 18.76 -13.46 -2.23
N LYS A 14 18.43 -13.69 -3.51
CA LYS A 14 17.99 -12.61 -4.42
C LYS A 14 16.67 -11.99 -3.99
N LEU A 15 15.75 -12.81 -3.49
CA LEU A 15 14.45 -12.36 -2.99
C LEU A 15 14.60 -11.54 -1.71
N ILE A 16 15.49 -11.94 -0.81
CA ILE A 16 15.90 -11.16 0.36
C ILE A 16 16.46 -9.80 -0.10
N ALA A 17 17.45 -9.79 -0.98
CA ALA A 17 18.04 -8.56 -1.49
C ALA A 17 17.01 -7.62 -2.14
N TYR A 18 16.05 -8.16 -2.88
CA TYR A 18 14.94 -7.39 -3.42
C TYR A 18 14.08 -6.73 -2.32
N LYS A 19 13.71 -7.50 -1.29
CA LYS A 19 12.88 -7.01 -0.18
C LYS A 19 13.58 -5.94 0.66
N PHE A 20 14.90 -6.00 0.82
CA PHE A 20 15.63 -5.06 1.68
C PHE A 20 16.16 -3.83 0.94
N LEU A 21 16.49 -3.94 -0.36
CA LEU A 21 17.13 -2.84 -1.08
C LEU A 21 16.18 -2.16 -2.06
N ILE A 22 15.44 -2.94 -2.85
CA ILE A 22 14.60 -2.38 -3.92
C ILE A 22 13.23 -2.00 -3.38
N ARG A 23 12.61 -2.86 -2.56
CA ARG A 23 11.25 -2.66 -2.07
C ARG A 23 11.09 -1.35 -1.28
N PRO A 24 11.97 -0.98 -0.33
CA PRO A 24 11.80 0.27 0.42
C PRO A 24 11.88 1.51 -0.47
N LEU A 25 12.76 1.51 -1.49
CA LEU A 25 12.86 2.61 -2.45
C LEU A 25 11.60 2.79 -3.29
N LEU A 26 10.88 1.70 -3.60
CA LEU A 26 9.62 1.75 -4.34
C LEU A 26 8.43 2.12 -3.45
N GLU A 27 8.51 1.84 -2.15
CA GLU A 27 7.41 2.02 -1.20
C GLU A 27 7.51 3.32 -0.39
N TYR A 28 8.67 3.98 -0.37
CA TYR A 28 8.93 5.17 0.46
C TYR A 28 7.91 6.31 0.25
N ALA A 29 7.58 6.61 -1.01
CA ALA A 29 6.68 7.72 -1.37
C ALA A 29 5.36 7.25 -1.98
N ASP A 30 4.97 6.00 -1.72
CA ASP A 30 3.92 5.32 -2.48
C ASP A 30 2.49 5.83 -2.15
N ILE A 31 2.30 6.40 -0.97
CA ILE A 31 1.07 7.09 -0.55
C ILE A 31 0.90 8.40 -1.32
N ILE A 32 1.98 9.18 -1.45
CA ILE A 32 1.95 10.51 -2.09
C ILE A 32 1.94 10.35 -3.61
N TRP A 33 2.79 9.46 -4.13
CA TRP A 33 2.98 9.24 -5.55
C TRP A 33 2.22 8.01 -6.04
N ASP A 34 0.90 8.17 -6.16
CA ASP A 34 0.02 7.14 -6.71
C ASP A 34 -0.46 7.47 -8.13
N PRO A 35 0.26 7.03 -9.18
CA PRO A 35 -0.16 7.28 -10.56
C PRO A 35 -1.51 6.63 -10.89
N ASN A 36 -2.39 7.38 -11.54
CA ASN A 36 -3.69 6.93 -12.03
C ASN A 36 -3.61 6.32 -13.45
N THR A 37 -2.70 6.81 -14.29
CA THR A 37 -2.61 6.38 -15.69
C THR A 37 -1.97 5.01 -15.82
N LEU A 38 -2.54 4.16 -16.68
CA LEU A 38 -2.03 2.81 -16.96
C LEU A 38 -0.57 2.81 -17.38
N SER A 39 -0.14 3.82 -18.17
CA SER A 39 1.27 3.95 -18.58
C SER A 39 2.21 4.09 -17.39
N ASN A 40 1.89 4.96 -16.43
CA ASN A 40 2.73 5.20 -15.27
C ASN A 40 2.68 4.05 -14.25
N ILE A 41 1.52 3.41 -14.10
CA ILE A 41 1.38 2.16 -13.33
C ILE A 41 2.26 1.07 -13.93
N ASN A 42 2.20 0.88 -15.25
CA ASN A 42 3.01 -0.12 -15.95
C ASN A 42 4.52 0.15 -15.83
N LYS A 43 4.95 1.42 -15.81
CA LYS A 43 6.35 1.78 -15.58
C LYS A 43 6.83 1.35 -14.19
N HIS A 44 6.02 1.54 -13.14
CA HIS A 44 6.33 1.07 -11.79
C HIS A 44 6.38 -0.45 -11.72
N GLU A 45 5.34 -1.13 -12.21
CA GLU A 45 5.25 -2.59 -12.21
C GLU A 45 6.41 -3.23 -12.99
N ARG A 46 6.90 -2.57 -14.04
CA ARG A 46 8.04 -3.06 -14.83
C ARG A 46 9.29 -3.27 -13.98
N VAL A 47 9.52 -2.47 -12.94
CA VAL A 47 10.66 -2.63 -12.03
C VAL A 47 10.52 -3.95 -11.25
N GLN A 48 9.35 -4.19 -10.66
CA GLN A 48 9.07 -5.42 -9.92
C GLN A 48 9.11 -6.65 -10.82
N LYS A 49 8.52 -6.58 -12.03
CA LYS A 49 8.57 -7.66 -13.02
C LYS A 49 10.01 -8.00 -13.44
N LYS A 50 10.86 -6.99 -13.62
CA LYS A 50 12.30 -7.20 -13.89
C LYS A 50 13.00 -7.86 -12.70
N ALA A 51 12.67 -7.45 -11.47
CA ALA A 51 13.23 -8.06 -10.27
C ALA A 51 12.84 -9.55 -10.14
N LEU A 52 11.58 -9.90 -10.39
CA LEU A 52 11.13 -11.30 -10.38
C LEU A 52 11.87 -12.17 -11.40
N ARG A 53 12.04 -11.66 -12.63
CA ARG A 53 12.83 -12.35 -13.66
C ARG A 53 14.29 -12.54 -13.23
N PHE A 54 14.85 -11.53 -12.57
CA PHE A 54 16.21 -11.60 -12.03
C PHE A 54 16.36 -12.63 -10.90
N ILE A 55 15.40 -12.66 -9.96
CA ILE A 55 15.39 -13.59 -8.83
C ILE A 55 15.41 -15.04 -9.30
N TYR A 56 14.53 -15.39 -10.26
CA TYR A 56 14.39 -16.77 -10.74
C TYR A 56 15.22 -17.10 -11.99
N ASN A 57 16.01 -16.15 -12.49
CA ASN A 57 16.79 -16.31 -13.72
C ASN A 57 15.92 -16.71 -14.94
N LYS A 58 14.66 -16.23 -14.98
CA LYS A 58 13.65 -16.55 -16.00
C LYS A 58 13.49 -15.40 -16.98
N TYR A 59 14.19 -15.49 -18.12
CA TYR A 59 14.22 -14.44 -19.14
C TYR A 59 13.56 -14.83 -20.45
N LYS A 60 12.99 -16.03 -20.56
CA LYS A 60 12.31 -16.44 -21.80
C LYS A 60 11.02 -15.62 -21.96
N ARG A 61 10.59 -15.42 -23.22
CA ARG A 61 9.31 -14.74 -23.51
C ARG A 61 8.11 -15.51 -23.00
N LEU A 62 8.16 -16.84 -23.05
CA LEU A 62 7.10 -17.74 -22.61
C LEU A 62 6.98 -17.85 -21.08
N ASP A 63 7.98 -17.37 -20.33
CA ASP A 63 7.93 -17.37 -18.87
C ASP A 63 6.85 -16.39 -18.40
N SER A 64 5.77 -16.93 -17.81
CA SER A 64 4.66 -16.13 -17.32
C SER A 64 5.05 -15.40 -16.04
N VAL A 65 4.96 -14.07 -16.07
CA VAL A 65 5.35 -13.25 -14.91
C VAL A 65 4.38 -13.44 -13.75
N SER A 66 3.10 -13.68 -14.03
CA SER A 66 2.07 -13.97 -13.02
C SER A 66 2.42 -15.23 -12.20
N ALA A 67 2.97 -16.28 -12.83
CA ALA A 67 3.44 -17.45 -12.09
C ALA A 67 4.62 -17.12 -11.18
N LEU A 68 5.52 -16.23 -11.61
CA LEU A 68 6.65 -15.78 -10.77
C LEU A 68 6.19 -14.96 -9.56
N TYR A 69 5.13 -14.16 -9.70
CA TYR A 69 4.51 -13.46 -8.56
C TYR A 69 4.00 -14.46 -7.52
N ASN A 70 3.27 -15.48 -7.97
CA ASN A 70 2.74 -16.53 -7.09
C ASN A 70 3.86 -17.31 -6.41
N LEU A 71 4.90 -17.69 -7.15
CA LEU A 71 6.06 -18.42 -6.62
C LEU A 71 6.81 -17.58 -5.57
N ALA A 72 6.99 -16.28 -5.81
CA ALA A 72 7.63 -15.39 -4.84
C ALA A 72 6.76 -15.01 -3.63
N GLY A 73 5.45 -15.26 -3.69
CA GLY A 73 4.50 -14.75 -2.69
C GLY A 73 4.50 -13.21 -2.61
N ILE A 74 4.77 -12.54 -3.73
CA ILE A 74 4.86 -11.08 -3.79
C ILE A 74 3.57 -10.53 -4.39
N GLN A 75 3.00 -9.50 -3.77
CA GLN A 75 1.86 -8.77 -4.31
C GLN A 75 2.31 -7.69 -5.31
N PRO A 76 1.47 -7.33 -6.30
CA PRO A 76 1.71 -6.17 -7.16
C PRO A 76 1.89 -4.88 -6.37
N LEU A 77 2.73 -3.95 -6.85
CA LEU A 77 2.94 -2.65 -6.21
C LEU A 77 1.66 -1.84 -6.11
N GLN A 78 0.77 -1.93 -7.11
CA GLN A 78 -0.52 -1.25 -7.06
C GLN A 78 -1.37 -1.68 -5.86
N THR A 79 -1.41 -2.99 -5.58
CA THR A 79 -2.15 -3.52 -4.43
C THR A 79 -1.54 -3.04 -3.12
N ARG A 80 -0.21 -3.02 -3.03
CA ARG A 80 0.51 -2.58 -1.83
C ARG A 80 0.31 -1.08 -1.57
N ARG A 81 0.40 -0.24 -2.61
CA ARG A 81 0.04 1.19 -2.55
C ARG A 81 -1.36 1.42 -2.03
N LYS A 82 -2.32 0.64 -2.53
CA LYS A 82 -3.70 0.72 -2.06
C LYS A 82 -3.80 0.41 -0.56
N ILE A 83 -3.14 -0.65 -0.09
CA ILE A 83 -3.09 -1.01 1.32
C ILE A 83 -2.48 0.12 2.14
N ASN A 84 -1.29 0.60 1.77
CA ASN A 84 -0.57 1.65 2.49
C ASN A 84 -1.39 2.94 2.61
N ARG A 85 -2.05 3.38 1.54
CA ARG A 85 -2.94 4.56 1.56
C ARG A 85 -4.13 4.38 2.51
N LEU A 86 -4.77 3.20 2.49
CA LEU A 86 -5.91 2.91 3.38
C LEU A 86 -5.46 2.83 4.85
N THR A 87 -4.32 2.20 5.12
CA THR A 87 -3.72 2.15 6.46
C THR A 87 -3.36 3.54 6.96
N PHE A 88 -2.80 4.40 6.10
CA PHE A 88 -2.52 5.80 6.41
C PHE A 88 -3.79 6.58 6.74
N LEU A 89 -4.87 6.42 5.96
CA LEU A 89 -6.14 7.07 6.24
C LEU A 89 -6.74 6.61 7.57
N GLN A 90 -6.69 5.31 7.86
CA GLN A 90 -7.22 4.76 9.11
C GLN A 90 -6.45 5.28 10.33
N THR A 91 -5.11 5.29 10.25
CA THR A 91 -4.27 5.82 11.33
C THR A 91 -4.49 7.31 11.54
N LEU A 92 -4.73 8.08 10.47
CA LEU A 92 -5.11 9.49 10.54
C LEU A 92 -6.48 9.70 11.20
N ILE A 93 -7.48 8.87 10.90
CA ILE A 93 -8.81 8.95 11.54
C ILE A 93 -8.74 8.65 13.03
N ASN A 94 -7.88 7.71 13.43
CA ASN A 94 -7.67 7.31 14.82
C ASN A 94 -6.72 8.26 15.59
N ASP A 95 -6.42 9.45 15.05
CA ASP A 95 -5.51 10.43 15.64
C ASP A 95 -4.10 9.86 15.96
N GLY A 96 -3.64 8.88 15.18
CA GLY A 96 -2.34 8.24 15.34
C GLY A 96 -1.15 9.10 14.90
N PHE A 97 -1.41 10.25 14.25
CA PHE A 97 -0.41 11.22 13.84
C PHE A 97 -0.58 12.53 14.61
N ARG A 98 0.52 13.24 14.86
CA ARG A 98 0.52 14.61 15.41
C ARG A 98 0.17 15.66 14.35
N ILE A 99 -0.89 15.41 13.60
CA ILE A 99 -1.36 16.25 12.50
C ILE A 99 -2.83 16.59 12.77
N ASP A 100 -3.20 17.84 12.54
CA ASP A 100 -4.59 18.28 12.66
C ASP A 100 -5.46 17.62 11.58
N ARG A 101 -6.22 16.59 11.97
CA ARG A 101 -7.06 15.81 11.04
C ARG A 101 -8.18 16.63 10.42
N SER A 102 -8.65 17.68 11.09
CA SER A 102 -9.81 18.48 10.67
C SER A 102 -9.57 19.18 9.31
N ARG A 103 -8.30 19.41 8.97
CA ARG A 103 -7.89 20.02 7.69
C ARG A 103 -7.98 19.07 6.51
N TYR A 104 -7.92 17.76 6.75
CA TYR A 104 -7.78 16.74 5.70
C TYR A 104 -8.98 15.79 5.63
N VAL A 105 -9.73 15.62 6.71
CA VAL A 105 -10.83 14.67 6.76
C VAL A 105 -11.94 15.21 7.65
N THR A 106 -13.15 15.22 7.10
CA THR A 106 -14.37 15.56 7.84
C THR A 106 -15.27 14.35 7.93
N LEU A 107 -15.74 14.03 9.14
CA LEU A 107 -16.69 12.95 9.37
C LEU A 107 -18.09 13.40 8.92
N LYS A 108 -18.84 12.49 8.29
CA LYS A 108 -20.25 12.76 7.96
C LYS A 108 -21.02 12.94 9.28
N SER A 109 -21.75 14.05 9.38
CA SER A 109 -22.70 14.24 10.47
C SER A 109 -23.73 13.11 10.44
N ALA A 110 -24.15 12.66 11.63
CA ALA A 110 -25.09 11.56 11.79
C ALA A 110 -26.46 11.94 11.23
N ARG A 111 -26.66 11.73 9.92
CA ARG A 111 -27.98 11.64 9.31
C ARG A 111 -28.33 10.17 9.17
N SER A 112 -29.39 9.75 9.86
CA SER A 112 -29.91 8.38 9.84
C SER A 112 -30.28 8.00 8.41
N THR A 113 -29.34 7.35 7.74
CA THR A 113 -29.55 6.68 6.46
C THR A 113 -29.09 5.24 6.65
N ARG A 114 -29.72 4.30 5.95
CA ARG A 114 -29.39 2.86 6.04
C ARG A 114 -27.93 2.53 5.65
N SER A 115 -27.18 3.52 5.18
CA SER A 115 -25.81 3.45 4.68
C SER A 115 -24.80 4.19 5.59
N TYR A 116 -25.25 4.69 6.75
CA TYR A 116 -24.42 5.46 7.66
C TYR A 116 -23.49 4.56 8.49
N HIS A 117 -22.21 4.92 8.55
CA HIS A 117 -21.22 4.30 9.42
C HIS A 117 -20.55 5.39 10.28
N ALA A 118 -20.16 5.06 11.52
CA ALA A 118 -19.54 6.03 12.44
C ALA A 118 -18.24 6.64 11.88
N LEU A 119 -17.49 5.86 11.10
CA LEU A 119 -16.28 6.29 10.39
C LEU A 119 -16.54 6.72 8.93
N SER A 120 -17.78 7.06 8.59
CA SER A 120 -18.13 7.59 7.28
C SER A 120 -17.56 9.00 7.11
N LEU A 121 -16.85 9.22 6.02
CA LEU A 121 -16.20 10.49 5.70
C LEU A 121 -17.01 11.25 4.64
N THR A 122 -16.90 12.57 4.64
CA THR A 122 -17.41 13.42 3.56
C THR A 122 -16.48 13.32 2.36
N ASP A 123 -17.07 13.16 1.18
CA ASP A 123 -16.31 13.15 -0.06
C ASP A 123 -15.83 14.57 -0.41
N TYR A 124 -14.66 14.65 -1.05
CA TYR A 124 -14.14 15.90 -1.58
C TYR A 124 -14.87 16.29 -2.86
N GLN A 125 -15.20 17.57 -3.00
CA GLN A 125 -15.66 18.12 -4.26
C GLN A 125 -14.45 18.30 -5.19
N CYS A 126 -14.39 17.47 -6.24
CA CYS A 126 -13.28 17.46 -7.19
C CYS A 126 -13.77 17.93 -8.56
N HIS A 127 -13.21 19.02 -9.07
CA HIS A 127 -13.55 19.57 -10.40
C HIS A 127 -12.52 19.23 -11.47
N THR A 128 -11.37 18.68 -11.08
CA THR A 128 -10.30 18.26 -12.00
C THR A 128 -9.89 16.83 -11.73
N ASP A 129 -9.48 16.11 -12.78
CA ASP A 129 -8.99 14.75 -12.64
C ASP A 129 -7.72 14.68 -11.78
N CYS A 130 -6.83 15.67 -11.90
CA CYS A 130 -5.62 15.75 -11.09
C CYS A 130 -5.93 15.73 -9.58
N PHE A 131 -6.94 16.51 -9.15
CA PHE A 131 -7.34 16.51 -7.76
C PHE A 131 -8.14 15.25 -7.41
N LYS A 132 -9.09 14.83 -8.24
CA LYS A 132 -9.90 13.60 -8.02
C LYS A 132 -9.05 12.37 -7.79
N PHE A 133 -7.94 12.23 -8.52
CA PHE A 133 -7.02 11.11 -8.41
C PHE A 133 -5.86 11.34 -7.44
N SER A 134 -5.85 12.47 -6.73
CA SER A 134 -4.89 12.70 -5.65
C SER A 134 -5.13 11.74 -4.47
N PRO A 135 -4.13 11.53 -3.59
CA PRO A 135 -4.18 10.49 -2.57
C PRO A 135 -5.42 10.55 -1.66
N PHE A 136 -5.81 11.72 -1.18
CA PHE A 136 -6.93 11.87 -0.25
C PHE A 136 -8.32 11.53 -0.86
N PRO A 137 -8.82 12.25 -1.88
CA PRO A 137 -10.15 12.00 -2.47
C PRO A 137 -10.29 10.58 -2.99
N LYS A 138 -9.23 10.05 -3.63
CA LYS A 138 -9.22 8.66 -4.10
C LYS A 138 -9.31 7.65 -2.95
N THR A 139 -8.57 7.87 -1.86
CA THR A 139 -8.59 6.94 -0.72
C THR A 139 -9.91 7.00 0.05
N ILE A 140 -10.52 8.18 0.17
CA ILE A 140 -11.83 8.33 0.83
C ILE A 140 -12.93 7.59 0.07
N THR A 141 -12.99 7.75 -1.24
CA THR A 141 -13.98 7.03 -2.08
C THR A 141 -13.79 5.52 -2.02
N GLU A 142 -12.53 5.05 -2.05
CA GLU A 142 -12.20 3.63 -1.85
C GLU A 142 -12.59 3.14 -0.45
N TRP A 143 -12.33 3.92 0.60
CA TRP A 143 -12.68 3.63 1.99
C TRP A 143 -14.19 3.52 2.19
N MET A 144 -14.97 4.47 1.66
CA MET A 144 -16.44 4.41 1.68
C MET A 144 -16.95 3.14 0.98
N SER A 145 -16.39 2.81 -0.18
CA SER A 145 -16.75 1.58 -0.91
C SER A 145 -16.46 0.31 -0.08
N CYS A 146 -15.35 0.28 0.65
CA CYS A 146 -15.00 -0.82 1.55
C CYS A 146 -15.97 -0.95 2.73
N LEU A 147 -16.33 0.16 3.39
CA LEU A 147 -17.29 0.16 4.51
C LEU A 147 -18.69 -0.35 4.08
N LEU A 148 -19.14 0.01 2.88
CA LEU A 148 -20.41 -0.45 2.33
C LEU A 148 -20.39 -1.94 1.99
N THR A 149 -19.23 -2.46 1.54
CA THR A 149 -19.08 -3.87 1.19
C THR A 149 -19.05 -4.79 2.42
N SER A 150 -18.54 -4.32 3.56
CA SER A 150 -18.63 -5.06 4.84
C SER A 150 -20.06 -5.26 5.32
N TYR A 151 -20.98 -4.36 4.97
CA TYR A 151 -22.39 -4.44 5.35
C TYR A 151 -23.20 -5.40 4.46
N THR A 152 -22.83 -5.58 3.19
CA THR A 152 -23.58 -6.43 2.24
C THR A 152 -23.23 -7.92 2.29
N ARG A 153 -22.23 -8.34 3.08
CA ARG A 153 -21.75 -9.75 3.11
C ARG A 153 -22.00 -10.52 4.41
N LEU A 154 -22.73 -10.00 5.40
CA LEU A 154 -22.94 -10.74 6.65
C LEU A 154 -24.37 -10.59 7.23
N PRO A 155 -25.06 -11.69 7.60
CA PRO A 155 -26.19 -11.63 8.52
C PRO A 155 -25.73 -11.18 9.92
N PRO A 156 -26.62 -10.61 10.76
CA PRO A 156 -26.28 -9.65 11.82
C PRO A 156 -25.60 -10.21 13.08
N ASN A 157 -25.04 -11.42 13.07
CA ASN A 157 -24.38 -12.01 14.24
C ASN A 157 -23.07 -12.66 13.81
N HIS A 158 -21.98 -12.39 14.55
CA HIS A 158 -20.58 -12.79 14.30
C HIS A 158 -19.72 -11.75 13.56
N LEU A 159 -19.37 -10.69 14.27
CA LEU A 159 -18.17 -9.90 14.00
C LEU A 159 -16.95 -10.84 14.03
N LYS A 160 -16.37 -11.17 12.87
CA LYS A 160 -15.00 -11.69 12.79
C LYS A 160 -14.11 -10.74 12.00
N PRO A 161 -12.92 -10.37 12.53
CA PRO A 161 -12.00 -9.41 11.92
C PRO A 161 -11.15 -10.07 10.84
N ARG A 162 -11.73 -10.43 9.68
CA ARG A 162 -10.97 -11.07 8.60
C ARG A 162 -10.22 -10.09 7.68
N PHE A 163 -10.58 -8.80 7.68
CA PHE A 163 -9.85 -7.77 6.91
C PHE A 163 -8.61 -7.21 7.66
N PHE A 164 -8.65 -7.18 8.99
CA PHE A 164 -7.58 -6.57 9.80
C PHE A 164 -6.38 -7.48 10.08
N HIS A 165 -6.55 -8.80 10.03
CA HIS A 165 -5.47 -9.73 10.38
C HIS A 165 -4.27 -9.72 9.41
N SER A 166 -4.46 -9.21 8.18
CA SER A 166 -3.36 -8.97 7.22
C SER A 166 -2.58 -7.68 7.47
N LEU A 167 -3.12 -6.75 8.27
CA LEU A 167 -2.49 -5.47 8.58
C LEU A 167 -1.59 -5.58 9.82
N ASN A 168 -1.96 -6.38 10.82
CA ASN A 168 -1.19 -6.52 12.06
C ASN A 168 0.21 -7.15 11.85
N ASN A 169 0.40 -7.98 10.82
CA ASN A 169 1.73 -8.52 10.48
C ASN A 169 2.63 -7.52 9.73
N LEU A 170 2.06 -6.42 9.21
CA LEU A 170 2.81 -5.33 8.59
C LEU A 170 3.11 -4.20 9.60
N GLU A 171 2.31 -4.03 10.65
CA GLU A 171 2.58 -3.05 11.72
C GLU A 171 3.92 -3.30 12.41
N LEU A 172 4.28 -4.56 12.68
CA LEU A 172 5.60 -4.88 13.25
C LEU A 172 6.74 -4.54 12.27
N LEU A 173 6.60 -4.84 10.98
CA LEU A 173 7.65 -4.57 9.99
C LEU A 173 7.80 -3.09 9.62
N VAL A 174 6.71 -2.32 9.64
CA VAL A 174 6.74 -0.86 9.43
C VAL A 174 7.28 -0.15 10.67
N ALA A 175 6.94 -0.60 11.89
CA ALA A 175 7.56 -0.10 13.12
C ALA A 175 9.08 -0.37 13.15
N TYR A 176 9.52 -1.59 12.85
CA TYR A 176 10.96 -1.90 12.75
C TYR A 176 11.69 -1.12 11.62
N SER A 177 10.99 -0.77 10.54
CA SER A 177 11.57 0.04 9.46
C SER A 177 11.63 1.53 9.79
N TYR A 178 10.66 2.07 10.56
CA TYR A 178 10.67 3.46 10.99
C TYR A 178 11.66 3.70 12.14
N ASP A 179 11.76 2.77 13.10
CA ASP A 179 12.74 2.87 14.18
C ASP A 179 14.18 2.79 13.67
N PHE A 180 14.47 1.96 12.64
CA PHE A 180 15.79 1.91 12.02
C PHE A 180 16.17 3.19 11.25
N VAL A 181 15.20 3.85 10.61
CA VAL A 181 15.44 5.11 9.88
C VAL A 181 15.60 6.29 10.86
N VAL A 182 14.84 6.31 11.96
CA VAL A 182 14.93 7.36 12.98
C VAL A 182 16.21 7.21 13.83
N THR A 183 16.67 5.98 14.11
CA THR A 183 17.95 5.77 14.82
C THR A 183 19.18 5.92 13.91
N ALA A 184 19.13 5.52 12.64
CA ALA A 184 20.25 5.71 11.71
C ALA A 184 20.40 7.17 11.23
N GLY A 185 19.34 7.97 11.25
CA GLY A 185 19.38 9.40 10.92
C GLY A 185 20.01 10.29 12.00
N CYS A 186 20.15 9.79 13.24
CA CYS A 186 20.71 10.56 14.35
C CYS A 186 22.25 10.41 14.49
N CYS A 187 22.90 9.50 13.75
CA CYS A 187 24.35 9.27 13.81
C CYS A 187 25.15 9.87 12.65
N LEU A 188 24.54 10.68 11.78
CA LEU A 188 25.23 11.35 10.65
C LEU A 188 25.11 12.89 10.69
N LEU A 189 24.78 13.45 11.86
CA LEU A 189 24.95 14.87 12.15
C LEU A 189 25.74 15.02 13.45
N PHE A 190 27.00 14.59 13.44
CA PHE A 190 28.15 15.18 14.13
C PHE A 190 29.43 14.74 13.41
#